data_AF-A0A258HD32-F1
#
_entry.id   AF-A0A258HD32-F1
#
_cell.length_a   1.000
_cell.length_b   1.000
_cell.length_c   1.000
_cell.angle_alpha   90.00
_cell.angle_beta   90.00
_cell.angle_gamma   90.00
#
_symmetry.space_group_name_H-M   'P 1'
#
loop_
_entity.id
_entity.type
_entity.pdbx_description
1 polymer ?
#
loop_
_entity_poly.entity_id
_entity_poly.type
_entity_poly.pdbx_seq_one_letter_code
_entity_poly.pdbx_strand_id
1 'polypeptide(L)'
;MAKSKFPGGRRTGNPAAGAKPQMAGASASASTVTVDAPVAKPRTSPAQFASQVRAEARKIVWPSRKETWITSVMVFIMVLLAAAFFWIVDTGLGFASRYILALGQ
;
A
#
# COMPACT_ATOMS: atom_id res chain seq x y z
N MET A 1 4.60 18.78 -37.25
CA MET A 1 5.70 18.48 -38.20
C MET A 1 6.65 19.67 -38.22
N ALA A 2 7.97 19.42 -38.17
CA ALA A 2 9.10 20.36 -38.39
C ALA A 2 9.28 21.53 -37.38
N LYS A 3 10.22 21.46 -36.43
CA LYS A 3 11.69 21.75 -36.51
C LYS A 3 12.04 23.20 -36.86
N SER A 4 12.72 23.90 -35.94
CA SER A 4 14.13 24.30 -36.10
C SER A 4 14.59 25.24 -34.97
N LYS A 5 15.91 25.27 -34.78
CA LYS A 5 16.70 26.43 -34.30
C LYS A 5 17.01 26.51 -32.80
N PHE A 6 18.16 25.92 -32.42
CA PHE A 6 18.99 26.46 -31.33
C PHE A 6 20.48 26.41 -31.73
N PRO A 7 21.18 27.56 -31.74
CA PRO A 7 22.59 27.66 -32.09
C PRO A 7 23.51 27.56 -30.86
N GLY A 8 24.64 26.89 -31.05
CA GLY A 8 25.97 27.28 -30.59
C GLY A 8 26.21 27.61 -29.11
N GLY A 9 27.07 26.83 -28.45
CA GLY A 9 27.64 27.24 -27.17
C GLY A 9 28.63 26.26 -26.52
N ARG A 10 29.55 25.68 -27.29
CA ARG A 10 30.65 24.83 -26.78
C ARG A 10 31.63 25.69 -25.97
N ARG A 11 31.51 25.71 -24.65
CA ARG A 11 32.49 26.29 -23.72
C ARG A 11 32.70 25.37 -22.52
N THR A 12 33.60 24.39 -22.69
CA THR A 12 34.27 23.74 -21.56
C THR A 12 35.74 24.13 -21.66
N GLY A 13 36.24 24.74 -20.59
CA GLY A 13 37.56 25.33 -20.49
C GLY A 13 38.68 24.32 -20.68
N ASN A 14 39.72 24.78 -21.35
CA ASN A 14 40.99 24.11 -21.56
C ASN A 14 41.87 24.24 -20.31
N PRO A 15 42.46 23.17 -19.76
CA PRO A 15 43.73 23.28 -19.07
C PRO A 15 44.86 22.93 -20.05
N ALA A 16 45.77 23.88 -20.21
CA ALA A 16 47.19 23.67 -20.47
C ALA A 16 47.60 22.88 -21.74
N ALA A 17 48.15 23.67 -22.69
CA ALA A 17 49.48 23.47 -23.25
C ALA A 17 49.88 22.06 -23.72
N GLY A 18 50.01 21.90 -25.03
CA GLY A 18 50.57 20.70 -25.66
C GLY A 18 52.04 20.44 -25.31
N ALA A 19 52.39 19.16 -25.20
CA ALA A 19 53.73 18.64 -25.47
C ALA A 19 53.72 17.10 -25.60
N LYS A 20 54.20 16.64 -26.77
CA LYS A 20 54.85 15.36 -27.10
C LYS A 20 54.03 14.17 -27.65
N PRO A 21 54.56 13.48 -28.69
CA PRO A 21 53.89 12.41 -29.42
C PRO A 21 54.07 11.03 -28.78
N GLN A 22 53.12 10.17 -29.14
CA GLN A 22 53.04 8.72 -29.05
C GLN A 22 54.36 7.94 -29.07
N MET A 23 54.55 7.01 -28.13
CA MET A 23 55.20 5.70 -28.37
C MET A 23 55.06 4.70 -27.20
N ALA A 24 54.71 3.46 -27.59
CA ALA A 24 55.03 2.17 -26.98
C ALA A 24 54.51 1.78 -25.59
N GLY A 25 53.66 0.74 -25.55
CA GLY A 25 53.34 -0.01 -24.34
C GLY A 25 52.13 -0.93 -24.54
N ALA A 26 52.39 -2.12 -25.06
CA ALA A 26 51.39 -3.18 -25.23
C ALA A 26 50.74 -3.61 -23.91
N SER A 27 49.42 -3.84 -23.93
CA SER A 27 48.86 -5.09 -23.41
C SER A 27 47.42 -5.30 -23.89
N ALA A 28 47.29 -6.34 -24.71
CA ALA A 28 46.14 -7.20 -24.95
C ALA A 28 44.75 -6.73 -24.49
N SER A 29 43.96 -6.34 -25.49
CA SER A 29 42.52 -6.59 -25.52
C SER A 29 42.25 -8.10 -25.36
N ALA A 30 41.63 -8.50 -24.25
CA ALA A 30 40.94 -9.76 -24.13
C ALA A 30 39.65 -9.52 -23.34
N SER A 31 38.63 -9.08 -24.08
CA SER A 31 37.24 -9.05 -23.64
C SER A 31 36.82 -10.48 -23.27
N THR A 32 36.93 -10.83 -22.00
CA THR A 32 36.31 -12.03 -21.45
C THR A 32 34.88 -11.66 -21.07
N VAL A 33 33.97 -11.98 -21.98
CA VAL A 33 32.54 -12.11 -21.71
C VAL A 33 32.39 -13.26 -20.72
N THR A 34 32.38 -12.96 -19.42
CA THR A 34 31.95 -13.92 -18.41
C THR A 34 30.44 -14.02 -18.48
N VAL A 35 29.99 -15.21 -18.89
CA VAL A 35 28.60 -15.65 -18.93
C VAL A 35 27.93 -15.38 -17.58
N ASP A 36 26.88 -14.57 -17.63
CA ASP A 36 26.03 -14.19 -16.50
C ASP A 36 25.39 -15.48 -15.92
N ALA A 37 25.76 -15.82 -14.70
CA ALA A 37 25.18 -16.92 -13.97
C ALA A 37 23.70 -16.60 -13.68
N PRO A 38 22.76 -17.56 -13.71
CA PRO A 38 21.38 -17.28 -13.38
C PRO A 38 21.30 -16.91 -11.90
N VAL A 39 21.21 -15.61 -11.62
CA VAL A 39 21.00 -15.06 -10.28
C VAL A 39 19.71 -15.67 -9.76
N ALA A 40 19.84 -16.61 -8.81
CA ALA A 40 18.72 -17.14 -8.07
C ALA A 40 17.96 -15.96 -7.46
N LYS A 41 16.75 -15.73 -7.96
CA LYS A 41 15.87 -14.65 -7.52
C LYS A 41 15.75 -14.75 -6.00
N PRO A 42 16.26 -13.79 -5.21
CA PRO A 42 16.14 -13.88 -3.77
C PRO A 42 14.64 -13.88 -3.47
N ARG A 43 14.17 -14.98 -2.88
CA ARG A 43 12.78 -15.08 -2.42
C ARG A 43 12.56 -13.90 -1.49
N THR A 44 11.38 -13.27 -1.60
CA THR A 44 11.07 -12.07 -0.81
C THR A 44 11.37 -12.40 0.65
N SER A 45 12.42 -11.78 1.19
CA SER A 45 12.82 -12.08 2.55
C SER A 45 11.75 -11.48 3.48
N PRO A 46 11.48 -12.07 4.65
CA PRO A 46 10.51 -11.52 5.60
C PRO A 46 10.75 -10.04 5.90
N ALA A 47 12.02 -9.60 5.87
CA ALA A 47 12.41 -8.20 5.99
C ALA A 47 11.94 -7.32 4.81
N GLN A 48 12.02 -7.79 3.57
CA GLN A 48 11.47 -7.09 2.41
C GLN A 48 9.94 -7.05 2.45
N PHE A 49 9.27 -8.11 2.89
CA PHE A 49 7.81 -8.13 3.02
C PHE A 49 7.30 -7.10 4.03
N ALA A 50 7.96 -6.96 5.19
CA ALA A 50 7.63 -5.93 6.18
C ALA A 50 7.73 -4.49 5.60
N SER A 51 8.72 -4.26 4.74
CA SER A 51 8.88 -2.97 4.04
C SER A 51 7.75 -2.70 3.04
N GLN A 52 7.29 -3.73 2.34
CA GLN A 52 6.15 -3.67 1.41
C GLN A 52 4.83 -3.46 2.16
N VAL A 53 4.60 -4.17 3.27
CA VAL A 53 3.41 -3.99 4.13
C VAL A 53 3.36 -2.58 4.69
N ARG A 54 4.48 -2.01 5.16
CA ARG A 54 4.52 -0.61 5.61
C ARG A 54 4.25 0.38 4.47
N ALA A 55 4.70 0.08 3.25
CA ALA A 55 4.40 0.89 2.08
C ALA A 55 2.91 0.87 1.72
N GLU A 56 2.26 -0.29 1.82
CA GLU A 56 0.83 -0.46 1.54
C GLU A 56 -0.05 0.07 2.68
N ALA A 57 0.37 -0.11 3.92
CA ALA A 57 -0.33 0.38 5.11
C ALA A 57 -0.47 1.91 5.14
N ARG A 58 0.47 2.64 4.52
CA ARG A 58 0.37 4.10 4.36
C ARG A 58 -0.75 4.54 3.42
N LYS A 59 -1.26 3.65 2.57
CA LYS A 59 -2.41 3.92 1.71
C LYS A 59 -3.75 3.70 2.44
N ILE A 60 -3.72 3.08 3.61
CA ILE A 60 -4.91 2.85 4.43
C ILE A 60 -5.27 4.17 5.11
N VAL A 61 -6.35 4.79 4.64
CA VAL A 61 -6.97 5.91 5.35
C VAL A 61 -7.75 5.32 6.51
N TRP A 62 -7.23 5.49 7.72
CA TRP A 62 -7.94 5.08 8.92
C TRP A 62 -9.13 6.02 9.16
N PRO A 63 -10.31 5.45 9.51
CA PRO A 63 -11.52 6.25 9.68
C PRO A 63 -11.30 7.28 10.79
N SER A 64 -11.77 8.50 10.54
CA SER A 64 -11.75 9.53 11.57
C SER A 64 -12.74 9.18 12.68
N ARG A 65 -12.48 9.67 13.91
CA ARG A 65 -13.41 9.48 15.04
C ARG A 65 -14.85 9.91 14.72
N LYS A 66 -15.01 10.91 13.85
CA LYS A 66 -16.32 11.41 13.40
C LYS A 66 -17.02 10.37 12.50
N GLU A 67 -16.32 9.78 11.54
CA GLU A 67 -16.87 8.74 10.66
C GLU A 67 -17.28 7.50 11.44
N THR A 68 -16.40 7.01 12.34
CA THR A 68 -16.73 5.88 13.22
C THR A 68 -17.98 6.16 14.04
N TRP A 69 -18.10 7.36 14.62
CA TRP A 69 -19.25 7.73 15.44
C TRP A 69 -20.54 7.77 14.63
N ILE A 70 -20.51 8.35 13.43
CA ILE A 70 -21.69 8.45 12.56
C ILE A 70 -22.16 7.05 12.14
N THR A 71 -21.25 6.19 11.69
CA THR A 71 -21.59 4.81 11.30
C THR A 71 -22.10 4.01 12.49
N SER A 72 -21.48 4.15 13.66
CA SER A 72 -21.95 3.49 14.90
C SER A 72 -23.34 3.96 15.27
N VAL A 73 -23.63 5.27 15.26
CA VAL A 73 -24.96 5.82 15.58
C VAL A 73 -26.02 5.31 14.61
N MET A 74 -25.72 5.25 13.31
CA MET A 74 -26.65 4.71 12.31
C MET A 74 -27.05 3.25 12.63
N VAL A 75 -26.06 2.41 12.99
CA VAL A 75 -26.33 1.02 13.42
C VAL A 75 -27.04 0.99 14.76
N PHE A 76 -26.67 1.87 15.69
CA PHE A 76 -27.25 1.94 17.03
C PHE A 76 -28.75 2.21 17.00
N ILE A 77 -29.22 3.08 16.10
CA ILE A 77 -30.65 3.35 15.91
C ILE A 77 -31.39 2.07 15.52
N MET A 78 -30.87 1.30 14.55
CA MET A 78 -31.47 0.02 14.14
C MET A 78 -31.50 -0.99 15.30
N VAL A 79 -30.40 -1.07 16.07
CA VAL A 79 -30.30 -1.97 17.23
C VAL A 79 -31.32 -1.59 18.30
N LEU A 80 -31.49 -0.29 18.59
CA LEU A 80 -32.48 0.19 19.55
C LEU A 80 -33.91 -0.15 19.12
N LEU A 81 -34.24 -0.01 17.83
CA LEU A 81 -35.54 -0.41 17.30
C LEU A 81 -35.79 -1.91 17.45
N ALA A 82 -34.81 -2.74 17.10
CA ALA A 82 -34.90 -4.20 17.26
C ALA A 82 -35.00 -4.60 18.74
N ALA A 83 -34.23 -3.96 19.63
CA ALA A 83 -34.28 -4.21 21.06
C ALA A 83 -35.65 -3.85 21.66
N ALA A 84 -36.24 -2.73 21.25
CA ALA A 84 -37.59 -2.34 21.67
C ALA A 84 -38.63 -3.36 21.20
N PHE A 85 -38.53 -3.83 19.95
CA PHE A 85 -39.42 -4.88 19.43
C PHE A 85 -39.31 -6.18 20.23
N PHE A 86 -38.10 -6.69 20.46
CA PHE A 86 -37.91 -7.91 21.24
C PHE A 86 -38.41 -7.74 22.68
N TRP A 87 -38.17 -6.59 23.31
CA TRP A 87 -38.68 -6.33 24.66
C TRP A 87 -40.21 -6.42 24.75
N ILE A 88 -40.93 -5.91 23.75
CA ILE A 88 -42.39 -6.02 23.69
C ILE A 88 -42.83 -7.49 23.52
N VAL A 89 -42.17 -8.22 22.61
CA VAL A 89 -42.49 -9.62 22.33
C VAL A 89 -42.22 -10.49 23.55
N ASP A 90 -41.07 -10.34 24.20
CA ASP A 90 -40.68 -11.09 25.38
C ASP A 90 -41.67 -10.86 26.54
N THR A 91 -42.06 -9.60 26.74
CA THR A 91 -43.06 -9.22 27.74
C THR A 91 -44.43 -9.82 27.40
N GLY A 92 -44.86 -9.73 26.14
CA GLY A 92 -46.13 -10.30 25.66
C GLY A 92 -46.20 -11.82 25.80
N LEU A 93 -45.13 -12.52 25.42
CA LEU A 93 -45.00 -13.97 25.59
C LEU A 93 -45.00 -14.36 27.07
N GLY A 94 -44.34 -13.58 27.93
CA GLY A 94 -44.39 -13.74 29.38
C GLY A 94 -45.82 -13.68 29.92
N PHE A 95 -46.57 -12.63 29.57
CA PHE A 95 -47.98 -12.50 29.95
C PHE A 95 -48.85 -13.63 29.40
N ALA A 96 -48.67 -13.99 28.13
CA ALA A 96 -49.39 -15.09 27.51
C ALA A 96 -49.15 -16.42 28.23
N SER A 97 -47.89 -16.73 28.55
CA SER A 97 -47.52 -17.96 29.27
C SER A 97 -48.16 -18.04 30.65
N ARG A 98 -48.22 -16.90 31.37
CA ARG A 98 -48.88 -16.80 32.68
C ARG A 98 -50.38 -17.06 32.56
N TYR A 99 -51.02 -16.51 31.53
CA TYR A 99 -52.44 -16.74 31.25
C TYR A 99 -52.75 -18.20 30.93
N ILE A 100 -51.90 -18.84 30.14
CA ILE A 100 -52.03 -20.24 29.75
C ILE A 100 -51.86 -21.18 30.96
N LEU A 101 -50.89 -20.92 31.83
CA LEU A 101 -50.71 -21.68 33.06
C LEU A 101 -51.88 -21.47 34.04
N ALA A 102 -52.44 -20.25 34.10
CA ALA A 102 -53.60 -19.95 34.93
C ALA A 102 -54.89 -20.62 34.45
N LEU A 103 -54.99 -21.01 33.17
CA LEU A 103 -56.12 -21.79 32.64
C LEU A 103 -56.03 -23.29 32.97
N GLY A 104 -54.87 -23.78 33.38
CA GLY A 104 -54.63 -25.19 33.70
C GLY A 104 -54.57 -25.51 35.21
N GLN A 105 -54.65 -24.50 36.07
CA GLN A 105 -54.86 -24.65 37.53
C GLN A 105 -56.34 -24.49 37.87
#